data_AF-A0A4S9A774-F1
#
_entry.id   AF-A0A4S9A774-F1
#
_cell.length_a   1.000
_cell.length_b   1.000
_cell.length_c   1.000
_cell.angle_alpha   90.00
_cell.angle_beta   90.00
_cell.angle_gamma   90.00
#
_symmetry.space_group_name_H-M   'P 1'
#
loop_
_entity.id
_entity.type
_entity.pdbx_description
1 polymer ?
#
loop_
_entity_poly.entity_id
_entity_poly.type
_entity_poly.pdbx_seq_one_letter_code
_entity_poly.pdbx_strand_id
1 'polypeptide(L)'
;MCFHAPTCKLVSKSYARMLYNDYKLNPENPVFAEVPAEIKDMDLEKSYSDKTVEKTFMALSKKRFAARVQPSIQVPTMCGNMYCGSVYGSLCALLSNVSSQDLQGKRVGIFSYGSGLASSFFSFRVKGSTEEMHKQIDLQNRLDSRRVVAPEVYDEMCNLRERAHLKKDYSPAGNPETLFPGTYYLTKVDDLFRREYAIKQ
;
A
#
# COMPACT_ATOMS: atom_id res chain seq x y z
N MET A 1 6.83 -2.37 9.04
CA MET A 1 7.45 -1.59 7.95
C MET A 1 6.38 -1.37 6.91
N CYS A 2 6.10 -0.12 6.55
CA CYS A 2 5.08 0.21 5.56
C CYS A 2 5.75 0.76 4.29
N PHE A 3 5.21 0.38 3.14
CA PHE A 3 5.72 0.80 1.83
C PHE A 3 4.59 1.40 1.02
N HIS A 4 4.89 2.34 0.12
CA HIS A 4 4.04 2.55 -1.04
C HIS A 4 3.89 1.21 -1.78
N ALA A 5 2.64 0.79 -2.02
CA ALA A 5 2.32 -0.53 -2.52
C ALA A 5 1.52 -0.44 -3.84
N PRO A 6 2.20 -0.32 -5.00
CA PRO A 6 1.54 -0.42 -6.29
C PRO A 6 1.09 -1.87 -6.57
N THR A 7 1.88 -2.85 -6.12
CA THR A 7 1.48 -4.26 -5.99
C THR A 7 2.12 -4.85 -4.74
N CYS A 8 1.48 -5.85 -4.12
CA CYS A 8 2.03 -6.51 -2.94
C CYS A 8 3.32 -7.29 -3.25
N LYS A 9 3.47 -7.79 -4.48
CA LYS A 9 4.70 -8.46 -4.91
C LYS A 9 5.88 -7.49 -4.94
N LEU A 10 5.68 -6.25 -5.38
CA LEU A 10 6.74 -5.24 -5.37
C LEU A 10 7.17 -4.92 -3.93
N VAL A 11 6.24 -4.83 -2.99
CA VAL A 11 6.56 -4.61 -1.55
C VAL A 11 7.46 -5.73 -1.01
N SER A 12 7.18 -6.99 -1.34
CA SER A 12 8.07 -8.11 -0.94
C SER A 12 9.47 -7.96 -1.53
N LYS A 13 9.58 -7.59 -2.81
CA LYS A 13 10.87 -7.34 -3.46
C LYS A 13 11.60 -6.14 -2.84
N SER A 14 10.90 -5.07 -2.49
CA SER A 14 11.48 -3.89 -1.83
C SER A 14 12.05 -4.24 -0.46
N TYR A 15 11.34 -5.06 0.33
CA TYR A 15 11.84 -5.51 1.62
C TYR A 15 13.06 -6.44 1.48
N ALA A 16 13.05 -7.35 0.50
CA ALA A 16 14.22 -8.15 0.14
C ALA A 16 15.40 -7.26 -0.30
N ARG A 17 15.14 -6.19 -1.06
CA ARG A 17 16.16 -5.25 -1.51
C ARG A 17 16.82 -4.49 -0.36
N MET A 18 16.07 -4.17 0.70
CA MET A 18 16.67 -3.61 1.91
C MET A 18 17.65 -4.59 2.55
N LEU A 19 17.32 -5.88 2.59
CA LEU A 19 18.23 -6.90 3.12
C LEU A 19 19.48 -7.08 2.24
N TYR A 20 19.36 -6.90 0.91
CA TYR A 20 20.51 -6.83 0.01
C TYR A 20 21.40 -5.63 0.32
N ASN A 21 20.83 -4.46 0.63
CA ASN A 21 21.62 -3.31 1.06
C ASN A 21 22.35 -3.59 2.39
N ASP A 22 21.70 -4.26 3.35
CA ASP A 22 22.36 -4.70 4.59
C ASP A 22 23.54 -5.65 4.31
N TYR A 23 23.38 -6.58 3.35
CA TYR A 23 24.46 -7.48 2.90
C TYR A 23 25.63 -6.71 2.30
N LYS A 24 25.39 -5.74 1.42
CA LYS A 24 26.46 -4.94 0.81
C LYS A 24 27.27 -4.15 1.85
N LEU A 25 26.65 -3.77 2.97
CA LEU A 25 27.32 -3.07 4.07
C LEU A 25 28.05 -4.00 5.03
N ASN A 26 27.58 -5.24 5.20
CA ASN A 26 28.18 -6.21 6.10
C ASN A 26 28.04 -7.65 5.55
N PRO A 27 28.81 -8.01 4.52
CA PRO A 27 28.67 -9.29 3.82
C PRO A 27 29.07 -10.48 4.69
N GLU A 28 29.94 -10.26 5.67
CA GLU A 28 30.45 -11.29 6.58
C GLU A 28 29.47 -11.62 7.73
N ASN A 29 28.30 -10.98 7.78
CA ASN A 29 27.29 -11.32 8.78
C ASN A 29 26.83 -12.77 8.62
N PRO A 30 26.73 -13.58 9.70
CA PRO A 30 26.33 -14.99 9.60
C PRO A 30 24.99 -15.25 8.90
N VAL A 31 24.08 -14.27 8.90
CA VAL A 31 22.80 -14.38 8.18
C VAL A 31 22.96 -14.44 6.65
N PHE A 32 24.13 -14.09 6.14
CA PHE A 32 24.48 -14.07 4.72
C PHE A 32 25.47 -15.15 4.31
N ALA A 33 25.78 -16.12 5.19
CA ALA A 33 26.76 -17.17 4.92
C ALA A 33 26.45 -18.02 3.66
N GLU A 34 25.17 -18.13 3.30
CA GLU A 34 24.70 -18.86 2.11
C GLU A 34 24.48 -17.95 0.87
N VAL A 35 24.85 -16.66 0.94
CA VAL A 35 24.74 -15.76 -0.22
C VAL A 35 25.83 -16.13 -1.23
N PRO A 36 25.45 -16.40 -2.51
CA PRO A 36 26.42 -16.76 -3.54
C PRO A 36 27.50 -15.68 -3.73
N ALA A 37 28.76 -16.12 -3.92
CA ALA A 37 29.91 -15.23 -3.99
C ALA A 37 29.81 -14.23 -5.16
N GLU A 38 29.21 -14.63 -6.28
CA GLU A 38 28.98 -13.77 -7.45
C GLU A 38 28.08 -12.56 -7.16
N ILE A 39 27.30 -12.58 -6.08
CA ILE A 39 26.47 -11.45 -5.65
C ILE A 39 27.31 -10.37 -4.94
N LYS A 40 28.45 -10.74 -4.33
CA LYS A 40 29.27 -9.83 -3.52
C LYS A 40 29.74 -8.62 -4.32
N ASP A 41 30.20 -8.85 -5.54
CA ASP A 41 30.75 -7.82 -6.43
C ASP A 41 29.78 -7.41 -7.56
N MET A 42 28.51 -7.76 -7.42
CA MET A 42 27.46 -7.38 -8.37
C MET A 42 27.38 -5.86 -8.51
N ASP A 43 27.42 -5.40 -9.76
CA ASP A 43 27.14 -4.02 -10.16
C ASP A 43 25.72 -3.62 -9.71
N LEU A 44 25.61 -2.41 -9.16
CA LEU A 44 24.36 -1.85 -8.67
C LEU A 44 23.26 -1.88 -9.74
N GLU A 45 23.53 -1.44 -10.97
CA GLU A 45 22.49 -1.36 -12.01
C GLU A 45 22.04 -2.75 -12.47
N LYS A 46 23.00 -3.66 -12.65
CA LYS A 46 22.71 -5.05 -13.00
C LYS A 46 21.89 -5.75 -11.91
N SER A 47 22.14 -5.41 -10.64
CA SER A 47 21.45 -6.03 -9.51
C SER A 47 19.94 -5.72 -9.45
N TYR A 48 19.43 -4.73 -10.17
CA TYR A 48 18.00 -4.36 -10.14
C TYR A 48 17.10 -5.42 -10.82
N SER A 49 17.60 -6.06 -11.87
CA SER A 49 16.88 -7.06 -12.64
C SER A 49 17.43 -8.48 -12.49
N ASP A 50 18.56 -8.64 -11.78
CA ASP A 50 19.21 -9.91 -11.56
C ASP A 50 18.32 -10.90 -10.77
N LYS A 51 18.12 -12.09 -11.34
CA LYS A 51 17.25 -13.12 -10.77
C LYS A 51 17.87 -13.85 -9.59
N THR A 52 19.19 -13.96 -9.54
CA THR A 52 19.90 -14.58 -8.42
C THR A 52 19.78 -13.68 -7.19
N VAL A 53 20.02 -12.38 -7.32
CA VAL A 53 19.78 -11.38 -6.27
C VAL A 53 18.33 -11.41 -5.80
N GLU A 54 17.36 -11.35 -6.73
CA GLU A 54 15.95 -11.38 -6.34
C GLU A 54 15.61 -12.67 -5.56
N LYS A 55 15.95 -13.84 -6.08
CA LYS A 55 15.61 -15.14 -5.44
C LYS A 55 16.28 -15.30 -4.08
N THR A 56 17.58 -15.02 -3.99
CA THR A 56 18.36 -15.16 -2.75
C THR A 56 17.78 -14.29 -1.64
N PHE A 57 17.58 -12.99 -1.89
CA PHE A 57 17.12 -12.08 -0.83
C PHE A 57 15.63 -12.20 -0.55
N MET A 58 14.81 -12.61 -1.52
CA MET A 58 13.41 -12.98 -1.26
C MET A 58 13.32 -14.19 -0.34
N ALA A 59 14.16 -15.20 -0.52
CA ALA A 59 14.20 -16.37 0.35
C ALA A 59 14.69 -16.01 1.77
N LEU A 60 15.83 -15.33 1.87
CA LEU A 60 16.41 -14.90 3.15
C LEU A 60 15.49 -13.96 3.95
N SER A 61 14.78 -13.06 3.27
CA SER A 61 13.88 -12.12 3.93
C SER A 61 12.52 -12.71 4.30
N LYS A 62 12.14 -13.90 3.81
CA LYS A 62 10.78 -14.47 3.93
C LYS A 62 10.22 -14.44 5.36
N LYS A 63 10.96 -14.96 6.35
CA LYS A 63 10.52 -14.97 7.76
C LYS A 63 10.38 -13.55 8.33
N ARG A 64 11.30 -12.66 7.99
CA ARG A 64 11.27 -11.26 8.45
C ARG A 64 10.13 -10.48 7.78
N PHE A 65 9.85 -10.75 6.50
CA PHE A 65 8.72 -10.17 5.77
C PHE A 65 7.39 -10.55 6.42
N ALA A 66 7.19 -11.84 6.71
CA ALA A 66 6.01 -12.34 7.40
C ALA A 66 5.79 -11.62 8.75
N ALA A 67 6.86 -11.43 9.53
CA ALA A 67 6.75 -10.79 10.84
C ALA A 67 6.62 -9.24 10.78
N ARG A 68 7.22 -8.58 9.79
CA ARG A 68 7.43 -7.11 9.81
C ARG A 68 6.68 -6.34 8.73
N VAL A 69 6.15 -7.01 7.71
CA VAL A 69 5.51 -6.38 6.54
C VAL A 69 4.16 -7.00 6.23
N GLN A 70 3.98 -8.31 6.39
CA GLN A 70 2.69 -8.97 6.13
C GLN A 70 1.50 -8.30 6.83
N PRO A 71 1.59 -7.87 8.10
CA PRO A 71 0.47 -7.19 8.77
C PRO A 71 0.09 -5.84 8.14
N SER A 72 1.00 -5.21 7.39
CA SER A 72 0.79 -3.89 6.78
C SER A 72 0.29 -3.94 5.35
N ILE A 73 0.09 -5.11 4.73
CA ILE A 73 -0.29 -5.19 3.30
C ILE A 73 -1.73 -5.65 3.05
N GLN A 74 -2.55 -5.79 4.10
CA GLN A 74 -3.97 -6.18 3.96
C GLN A 74 -4.74 -5.17 3.09
N VAL A 75 -4.62 -3.87 3.36
CA VAL A 75 -5.31 -2.83 2.58
C VAL A 75 -4.87 -2.85 1.11
N PRO A 76 -3.57 -2.79 0.77
CA PRO A 76 -3.12 -2.97 -0.62
C PRO A 76 -3.59 -4.27 -1.29
N THR A 77 -3.71 -5.37 -0.53
CA THR A 77 -4.20 -6.66 -1.05
C THR A 77 -5.68 -6.59 -1.41
N MET A 78 -6.48 -5.96 -0.55
CA MET A 78 -7.95 -5.94 -0.68
C MET A 78 -8.48 -4.76 -1.50
N CYS A 79 -7.71 -3.69 -1.67
CA CYS A 79 -8.14 -2.43 -2.30
C CYS A 79 -7.25 -1.99 -3.47
N GLY A 80 -6.13 -2.65 -3.73
CA GLY A 80 -5.20 -2.27 -4.79
C GLY A 80 -4.43 -0.98 -4.51
N ASN A 81 -3.91 -0.35 -5.56
CA ASN A 81 -3.09 0.85 -5.45
C ASN A 81 -3.93 2.12 -5.25
N MET A 82 -3.75 2.79 -4.11
CA MET A 82 -4.41 4.06 -3.77
C MET A 82 -3.49 5.28 -3.94
N TYR A 83 -2.44 5.17 -4.76
CA TYR A 83 -1.46 6.23 -5.01
C TYR A 83 -0.90 6.83 -3.71
N CYS A 84 -1.06 8.13 -3.48
CA CYS A 84 -0.59 8.83 -2.28
C CYS A 84 -1.16 8.21 -0.99
N GLY A 85 -2.37 7.64 -1.04
CA GLY A 85 -2.98 6.96 0.09
C GLY A 85 -2.41 5.57 0.38
N SER A 86 -1.65 4.96 -0.52
CA SER A 86 -1.24 3.54 -0.42
C SER A 86 -0.32 3.26 0.78
N VAL A 87 0.66 4.13 1.04
CA VAL A 87 1.58 3.94 2.18
C VAL A 87 0.87 4.12 3.52
N TYR A 88 -0.11 5.03 3.58
CA TYR A 88 -0.91 5.26 4.78
C TYR A 88 -1.99 4.19 4.95
N GLY A 89 -2.53 3.64 3.87
CA GLY A 89 -3.35 2.42 3.91
C GLY A 89 -2.57 1.25 4.50
N SER A 90 -1.28 1.15 4.21
CA SER A 90 -0.41 0.15 4.83
C SER A 90 -0.20 0.40 6.33
N LEU A 91 -0.11 1.67 6.76
CA LEU A 91 -0.08 2.04 8.17
C LEU A 91 -1.39 1.69 8.88
N CYS A 92 -2.54 1.98 8.27
CA CYS A 92 -3.85 1.58 8.82
C CYS A 92 -3.95 0.05 8.97
N ALA A 93 -3.49 -0.71 7.97
CA ALA A 93 -3.42 -2.17 8.07
C ALA A 93 -2.53 -2.63 9.22
N LEU A 94 -1.34 -2.03 9.39
CA LEU A 94 -0.44 -2.35 10.51
C LEU A 94 -1.10 -2.11 11.87
N LEU A 95 -1.74 -0.95 12.06
CA LEU A 95 -2.43 -0.59 13.29
C LEU A 95 -3.65 -1.48 13.56
N SER A 96 -4.25 -2.04 12.50
CA SER A 96 -5.41 -2.92 12.61
C SER A 96 -5.01 -4.37 12.93
N ASN A 97 -3.84 -4.82 12.46
CA ASN A 97 -3.43 -6.23 12.52
C ASN A 97 -2.39 -6.55 13.58
N VAL A 98 -1.85 -5.55 14.29
CA VAL A 98 -0.87 -5.75 15.35
C VAL A 98 -1.41 -5.12 16.64
N SER A 99 -1.35 -5.86 17.74
CA SER A 99 -1.87 -5.39 19.02
C SER A 99 -1.16 -4.12 19.47
N SER A 100 -1.89 -3.26 20.19
CA SER A 100 -1.32 -2.05 20.81
C SER A 100 -0.11 -2.38 21.68
N GLN A 101 -0.18 -3.49 22.44
CA GLN A 101 0.91 -3.98 23.29
C GLN A 101 2.17 -4.32 22.48
N ASP A 102 2.03 -5.04 21.37
CA ASP A 102 3.17 -5.46 20.55
C ASP A 102 3.83 -4.28 19.82
N LEU A 103 3.07 -3.22 19.56
CA LEU A 103 3.56 -1.99 18.94
C LEU A 103 4.29 -1.07 19.92
N GLN A 104 4.09 -1.19 21.24
CA GLN A 104 4.66 -0.24 22.20
C GLN A 104 6.19 -0.12 22.09
N GLY A 105 6.66 1.12 21.96
CA GLY A 105 8.08 1.46 21.85
C GLY A 105 8.74 1.04 20.53
N LYS A 106 8.02 0.34 19.63
CA LYS A 106 8.55 -0.09 18.33
C LYS A 106 8.74 1.11 17.39
N ARG A 107 9.65 0.91 16.43
CA ARG A 107 9.86 1.82 15.30
C ARG A 107 9.14 1.28 14.07
N VAL A 108 8.31 2.10 13.46
CA VAL A 108 7.66 1.81 12.18
C VAL A 108 8.37 2.61 11.10
N GLY A 109 9.14 1.94 10.24
CA GLY A 109 9.72 2.58 9.05
C GLY A 109 8.69 2.69 7.93
N ILE A 110 8.74 3.82 7.21
CA ILE A 110 7.84 4.20 6.13
C ILE A 110 8.69 4.52 4.90
N PHE A 111 8.44 3.85 3.78
CA PHE A 111 9.01 4.20 2.48
C PHE A 111 7.92 4.71 1.54
N SER A 112 7.94 6.02 1.27
CA SER A 112 7.02 6.67 0.34
C SER A 112 7.72 6.96 -0.99
N TYR A 113 7.03 6.70 -2.10
CA TYR A 113 7.56 6.84 -3.46
C TYR A 113 6.51 7.44 -4.39
N GLY A 114 6.95 8.32 -5.29
CA GLY A 114 6.18 8.81 -6.43
C GLY A 114 7.05 8.91 -7.69
N SER A 115 6.52 8.46 -8.82
CA SER A 115 7.22 8.48 -10.12
C SER A 115 7.54 9.92 -10.56
N GLY A 116 8.73 10.12 -11.17
CA GLY A 116 9.21 11.45 -11.60
C GLY A 116 10.71 11.75 -11.37
N LEU A 117 11.32 11.62 -10.19
CA LEU A 117 10.93 10.86 -8.99
C LEU A 117 11.17 11.65 -7.70
N ALA A 118 10.31 11.40 -6.71
CA ALA A 118 10.48 11.86 -5.34
C ALA A 118 10.22 10.70 -4.38
N SER A 119 11.10 10.52 -3.39
CA SER A 119 10.93 9.48 -2.38
C SER A 119 11.45 9.93 -1.03
N SER A 120 10.94 9.30 0.03
CA SER A 120 11.42 9.53 1.40
C SER A 120 11.29 8.26 2.21
N PHE A 121 12.38 7.91 2.90
CA PHE A 121 12.37 6.89 3.94
C PHE A 121 12.43 7.59 5.29
N PHE A 122 11.41 7.40 6.12
CA PHE A 122 11.34 7.99 7.46
C PHE A 122 10.78 6.98 8.45
N SER A 123 10.65 7.37 9.73
CA SER A 123 10.12 6.45 10.73
C SER A 123 9.33 7.14 11.83
N PHE A 124 8.37 6.40 12.39
CA PHE A 124 7.66 6.75 13.60
C PHE A 124 8.13 5.88 14.77
N ARG A 125 8.04 6.40 15.99
CA ARG A 125 8.14 5.59 17.21
C ARG A 125 6.78 5.59 17.88
N VAL A 126 6.23 4.40 18.12
CA VAL A 126 4.93 4.26 18.76
C VAL A 126 5.07 4.61 20.24
N LYS A 127 4.25 5.58 20.67
CA LYS A 127 4.13 6.03 22.05
C LYS A 127 2.65 6.05 22.43
N GLY A 128 2.30 5.34 23.50
CA GLY A 128 0.92 5.28 23.97
C GLY A 128 0.06 4.28 23.21
N SER A 129 -1.15 4.04 23.71
CA SER A 129 -2.06 3.02 23.17
C SER A 129 -2.52 3.37 21.75
N THR A 130 -2.58 2.37 20.87
CA THR A 130 -3.15 2.46 19.51
C THR A 130 -4.58 1.91 19.43
N GLU A 131 -5.18 1.52 20.56
CA GLU A 131 -6.51 0.86 20.61
C GLU A 131 -7.62 1.74 20.06
N GLU A 132 -7.62 3.04 20.38
CA GLU A 132 -8.63 3.95 19.85
C GLU A 132 -8.49 4.09 18.32
N MET A 133 -7.27 4.17 17.79
CA MET A 133 -7.06 4.16 16.34
C MET A 133 -7.54 2.86 15.71
N HIS A 134 -7.22 1.71 16.31
CA HIS A 134 -7.70 0.40 15.84
C HIS A 134 -9.22 0.36 15.78
N LYS A 135 -9.90 0.80 16.85
CA LYS A 135 -11.36 0.85 16.96
C LYS A 135 -12.00 1.78 15.92
N GLN A 136 -11.43 2.97 15.72
CA GLN A 136 -11.97 3.96 14.76
C GLN A 136 -11.71 3.59 13.30
N ILE A 137 -10.59 2.91 13.03
CA ILE A 137 -10.30 2.42 11.67
C ILE A 137 -11.31 1.34 11.28
N ASP A 138 -11.65 0.44 12.21
CA ASP A 138 -12.62 -0.65 12.04
C ASP A 138 -12.41 -1.43 10.74
N LEU A 139 -11.14 -1.80 10.47
CA LEU A 139 -10.70 -2.16 9.13
C LEU A 139 -11.44 -3.38 8.58
N GLN A 140 -11.51 -4.46 9.36
CA GLN A 140 -12.04 -5.74 8.89
C GLN A 140 -13.53 -5.61 8.54
N ASN A 141 -14.32 -5.03 9.44
CA ASN A 141 -15.75 -4.83 9.21
C ASN A 141 -16.01 -3.96 7.98
N ARG A 142 -15.25 -2.87 7.79
CA ARG A 142 -15.36 -2.01 6.60
C ARG A 142 -14.96 -2.69 5.30
N LEU A 143 -13.99 -3.59 5.34
CA LEU A 143 -13.58 -4.36 4.16
C LEU A 143 -14.65 -5.41 3.81
N ASP A 144 -15.24 -6.05 4.81
CA ASP A 144 -16.25 -7.10 4.66
C ASP A 144 -17.62 -6.54 4.28
N SER A 145 -17.93 -5.30 4.67
CA SER A 145 -19.18 -4.61 4.30
C SER A 145 -19.21 -4.10 2.86
N ARG A 146 -18.15 -4.32 2.08
CA ARG A 146 -18.11 -3.94 0.67
C ARG A 146 -18.96 -4.89 -0.17
N ARG A 147 -19.41 -4.40 -1.32
CA ARG A 147 -20.14 -5.19 -2.30
C ARG A 147 -19.19 -5.83 -3.30
N VAL A 148 -19.23 -7.15 -3.42
CA VAL A 148 -18.57 -7.87 -4.52
C VAL A 148 -19.39 -7.68 -5.79
N VAL A 149 -18.71 -7.44 -6.91
CA VAL A 149 -19.32 -7.27 -8.23
C VAL A 149 -18.64 -8.16 -9.26
N ALA A 150 -19.36 -8.51 -10.32
CA ALA A 150 -18.79 -9.24 -11.44
C ALA A 150 -17.78 -8.34 -12.22
N PRO A 151 -16.75 -8.90 -12.87
CA PRO A 151 -15.77 -8.12 -13.64
C PRO A 151 -16.38 -7.17 -14.67
N GLU A 152 -17.48 -7.56 -15.29
CA GLU A 152 -18.18 -6.76 -16.32
C GLU A 152 -18.68 -5.44 -15.74
N VAL A 153 -19.11 -5.42 -14.48
CA VAL A 153 -19.51 -4.19 -13.77
C VAL A 153 -18.31 -3.26 -13.61
N TYR A 154 -17.12 -3.78 -13.36
CA TYR A 154 -15.91 -2.96 -13.27
C TYR A 154 -15.58 -2.31 -14.62
N ASP A 155 -15.68 -3.06 -15.72
CA ASP A 155 -15.46 -2.54 -17.07
C ASP A 155 -16.48 -1.45 -17.44
N GLU A 156 -17.76 -1.65 -17.09
CA GLU A 156 -18.80 -0.64 -17.25
C GLU A 156 -18.48 0.65 -16.48
N MET A 157 -18.01 0.54 -15.23
CA MET A 157 -17.62 1.70 -14.42
C MET A 157 -16.38 2.41 -14.99
N CYS A 158 -15.41 1.67 -15.53
CA CYS A 158 -14.26 2.25 -16.23
C CYS A 158 -14.70 3.04 -17.46
N ASN A 159 -15.58 2.47 -18.29
CA ASN A 159 -16.14 3.13 -19.46
C ASN A 159 -16.97 4.37 -19.09
N LEU A 160 -17.73 4.31 -17.98
CA LEU A 160 -18.46 5.47 -17.46
C LEU A 160 -17.50 6.60 -17.05
N ARG A 161 -16.40 6.27 -16.36
CA ARG A 161 -15.37 7.23 -15.96
C ARG A 161 -14.70 7.88 -17.18
N GLU A 162 -14.39 7.11 -18.21
CA GLU A 162 -13.82 7.63 -19.46
C GLU A 162 -14.77 8.64 -20.12
N ARG A 163 -16.05 8.28 -20.29
CA ARG A 163 -17.06 9.17 -20.87
C ARG A 163 -17.27 10.45 -20.07
N ALA A 164 -17.16 10.39 -18.74
CA ALA A 164 -17.33 11.52 -17.84
C ALA A 164 -16.10 12.45 -17.78
N HIS A 165 -14.92 11.97 -18.19
CA HIS A 165 -13.70 12.74 -18.10
C HIS A 165 -13.76 14.01 -18.98
N LEU A 166 -13.40 15.16 -18.40
CA LEU A 166 -13.41 16.49 -19.04
C LEU A 166 -14.79 16.93 -19.59
N LYS A 167 -15.88 16.36 -19.08
CA LYS A 167 -17.23 16.83 -19.42
C LYS A 167 -17.65 17.99 -18.51
N LYS A 168 -18.22 19.01 -19.14
CA LYS A 168 -19.08 20.03 -18.53
C LYS A 168 -20.54 19.67 -18.80
N ASP A 169 -21.47 20.35 -18.16
CA ASP A 169 -22.92 20.08 -18.28
C ASP A 169 -23.25 18.60 -18.01
N TYR A 170 -22.60 18.00 -17.01
CA TYR A 170 -22.63 16.58 -16.74
C TYR A 170 -23.31 16.27 -15.42
N SER A 171 -24.25 15.32 -15.44
CA SER A 171 -24.84 14.71 -14.24
C SER A 171 -24.34 13.27 -14.10
N PRO A 172 -23.71 12.88 -12.98
CA PRO A 172 -23.24 11.52 -12.77
C PRO A 172 -24.37 10.49 -12.84
N ALA A 173 -24.13 9.39 -13.57
CA ALA A 173 -25.12 8.32 -13.77
C ALA A 173 -25.00 7.15 -12.78
N GLY A 174 -24.07 7.21 -11.84
CA GLY A 174 -23.88 6.15 -10.84
C GLY A 174 -25.02 6.14 -9.81
N ASN A 175 -25.34 4.97 -9.24
CA ASN A 175 -26.38 4.82 -8.22
C ASN A 175 -25.86 5.21 -6.81
N PRO A 176 -26.33 6.33 -6.22
CA PRO A 176 -25.88 6.78 -4.90
C PRO A 176 -26.28 5.84 -3.76
N GLU A 177 -27.30 5.00 -3.93
CA GLU A 177 -27.73 4.02 -2.92
C GLU A 177 -26.70 2.92 -2.66
N THR A 178 -25.67 2.82 -3.51
CA THR A 178 -24.56 1.87 -3.33
C THR A 178 -23.41 2.43 -2.50
N LEU A 179 -23.47 3.71 -2.13
CA LEU A 179 -22.44 4.38 -1.31
C LEU A 179 -22.68 4.11 0.18
N PHE A 180 -21.60 4.10 0.97
CA PHE A 180 -21.73 4.06 2.42
C PHE A 180 -22.37 5.37 2.94
N PRO A 181 -23.17 5.31 4.03
CA PRO A 181 -23.68 6.51 4.69
C PRO A 181 -22.57 7.49 5.07
N GLY A 182 -22.84 8.79 4.94
CA GLY A 182 -21.87 9.87 5.17
C GLY A 182 -20.88 10.11 4.03
N THR A 183 -20.95 9.34 2.94
CA THR A 183 -20.07 9.54 1.78
C THR A 183 -20.46 10.79 0.99
N TYR A 184 -19.50 11.69 0.77
CA TYR A 184 -19.65 12.79 -0.18
C TYR A 184 -19.61 12.27 -1.62
N TYR A 185 -20.54 12.72 -2.46
CA TYR A 185 -20.60 12.35 -3.87
C TYR A 185 -20.93 13.54 -4.76
N LEU A 186 -20.47 13.46 -6.01
CA LEU A 186 -20.69 14.48 -7.04
C LEU A 186 -22.15 14.38 -7.55
N THR A 187 -22.86 15.51 -7.59
CA THR A 187 -24.24 15.58 -8.12
C THR A 187 -24.30 16.23 -9.49
N LYS A 188 -23.41 17.19 -9.77
CA LYS A 188 -23.41 17.95 -11.03
C LYS A 188 -22.05 18.57 -11.34
N VAL A 189 -21.74 18.68 -12.62
CA VAL A 189 -20.72 19.56 -13.19
C VAL A 189 -21.42 20.50 -14.16
N ASP A 190 -21.34 21.81 -13.95
CA ASP A 190 -22.01 22.78 -14.84
C ASP A 190 -21.15 23.18 -16.05
N ASP A 191 -21.65 24.16 -16.83
CA ASP A 191 -21.05 24.69 -18.06
C ASP A 191 -19.70 25.39 -17.84
N LEU A 192 -19.41 25.80 -16.59
CA LEU A 192 -18.16 26.41 -16.16
C LEU A 192 -17.26 25.44 -15.38
N PHE A 193 -17.54 24.14 -15.44
CA PHE A 193 -16.84 23.08 -14.71
C PHE A 193 -16.91 23.18 -13.17
N ARG A 194 -17.84 23.98 -12.63
CA ARG A 194 -18.08 24.01 -11.18
C ARG A 194 -18.76 22.72 -10.75
N ARG A 195 -18.36 22.20 -9.59
CA ARG A 195 -18.79 20.89 -9.09
C ARG A 195 -19.70 21.06 -7.87
N GLU A 196 -20.87 20.43 -7.93
CA GLU A 196 -21.82 20.36 -6.82
C GLU A 196 -21.72 18.98 -6.15
N TYR A 197 -21.84 18.95 -4.82
CA TYR A 197 -21.70 17.75 -4.02
C TYR A 197 -22.84 17.61 -3.03
N ALA A 198 -23.20 16.37 -2.70
CA ALA A 198 -24.13 16.02 -1.63
C ALA A 198 -23.52 14.93 -0.73
N ILE A 199 -24.17 14.68 0.40
CA ILE A 199 -23.77 13.64 1.36
C ILE A 199 -24.85 12.55 1.36
N LYS A 200 -24.44 11.29 1.19
CA LYS A 200 -25.34 10.13 1.31
C LYS A 200 -25.86 10.06 2.74
N GLN A 201 -27.18 10.17 2.90
CA GLN A 201 -27.88 9.90 4.15
C GLN A 201 -27.89 8.39 4.43
#